data_AF-A0A2M6YI28-F1
#
_entry.id   AF-A0A2M6YI28-F1
#
_cell.length_a   1.000
_cell.length_b   1.000
_cell.length_c   1.000
_cell.angle_alpha   90.00
_cell.angle_beta   90.00
_cell.angle_gamma   90.00
#
_symmetry.space_group_name_H-M   'P 1'
#
loop_
_entity.id
_entity.type
_entity.pdbx_description
1 polymer ?
#
loop_
_entity_poly.entity_id
_entity_poly.type
_entity_poly.pdbx_seq_one_letter_code
_entity_poly.pdbx_strand_id
1 'polypeptide(L)' 'DLIGFSVLNANRWGAVEIARIARQVVPAAKIVFGGVGATCLWRHLLEQHPEIDGIVLGEGERTLVNLAERWA' A
#
# COMPACT_ATOMS: atom_id res chain seq x y z
N ASP A 1 -13.06 3.65 1.60
CA ASP A 1 -11.90 4.50 1.23
C ASP A 1 -10.66 3.66 0.94
N LEU A 2 -9.84 4.12 -0.01
CA LEU A 2 -8.57 3.49 -0.38
C LEU A 2 -7.45 4.53 -0.25
N ILE A 3 -6.36 4.15 0.42
CA ILE A 3 -5.15 4.95 0.61
C ILE A 3 -4.00 4.26 -0.12
N GLY A 4 -3.45 4.94 -1.12
CA GLY A 4 -2.35 4.44 -1.94
C GLY A 4 -1.02 5.10 -1.58
N PHE A 5 0.04 4.30 -1.43
CA PHE A 5 1.42 4.78 -1.26
C PHE A 5 2.26 4.45 -2.49
N SER A 6 2.89 5.45 -3.09
CA SER A 6 3.95 5.24 -4.09
C SER A 6 5.30 5.11 -3.37
N VAL A 7 5.82 3.88 -3.34
CA VAL A 7 6.99 3.52 -2.55
C VAL A 7 8.22 3.33 -3.43
N LEU A 8 9.22 4.14 -3.12
CA LEU A 8 10.59 4.06 -3.59
C LEU A 8 11.49 3.57 -2.45
N ASN A 9 12.75 3.26 -2.74
CA ASN A 9 13.69 2.81 -1.69
C ASN A 9 13.87 3.84 -0.57
N ALA A 10 13.85 5.14 -0.89
CA ALA A 10 14.11 6.23 0.05
C ALA A 10 12.96 6.49 1.03
N ASN A 11 11.71 6.21 0.65
CA ASN A 11 10.53 6.56 1.45
C ASN A 11 9.84 5.37 2.11
N ARG A 12 10.37 4.14 1.96
CA ARG A 12 9.69 2.92 2.45
C ARG A 12 9.32 2.96 3.93
N TRP A 13 10.23 3.41 4.79
CA TRP A 13 9.99 3.46 6.24
C TRP A 13 8.97 4.52 6.61
N GLY A 14 9.02 5.68 5.94
CA GLY A 14 8.02 6.72 6.11
C GLY A 14 6.65 6.28 5.61
N ALA A 15 6.57 5.55 4.50
CA ALA A 15 5.32 5.00 3.99
C ALA A 15 4.68 4.01 4.98
N VAL A 16 5.48 3.11 5.57
CA VAL A 16 5.02 2.18 6.61
C VAL A 16 4.53 2.94 7.85
N GLU A 17 5.28 3.95 8.30
CA GLU A 17 4.86 4.76 9.45
C GLU A 17 3.53 5.48 9.19
N ILE A 18 3.38 6.10 8.02
CA ILE A 18 2.14 6.78 7.63
C ILE A 18 1.00 5.77 7.47
N ALA A 19 1.26 4.56 6.95
CA ALA A 19 0.26 3.49 6.87
C ALA A 19 -0.25 3.07 8.26
N ARG A 20 0.65 2.92 9.23
CA ARG A 20 0.30 2.64 10.63
C ARG A 20 -0.57 3.75 11.21
N ILE A 21 -0.23 5.01 10.95
CA ILE A 21 -1.04 6.16 11.39
C ILE A 21 -2.40 6.17 10.68
N ALA A 22 -2.43 5.91 9.37
CA ALA A 22 -3.67 5.84 8.60
C ALA A 22 -4.62 4.77 9.15
N ARG A 23 -4.10 3.60 9.56
CA ARG A 23 -4.89 2.56 10.23
C ARG A 23 -5.49 3.03 11.56
N GLN A 24 -4.83 3.93 12.28
CA GLN A 24 -5.34 4.49 13.54
C GLN A 24 -6.42 5.56 13.29
N VAL A 25 -6.24 6.39 12.27
CA VAL A 25 -7.15 7.52 11.96
C VAL A 25 -8.38 7.06 11.17
N VAL A 26 -8.20 6.14 10.23
CA VAL A 26 -9.26 5.61 9.37
C VAL A 26 -9.19 4.08 9.33
N PRO A 27 -9.61 3.37 10.41
CA PRO A 27 -9.41 1.92 10.54
C PRO A 27 -10.03 1.09 9.41
N ALA A 28 -11.09 1.59 8.77
CA ALA A 28 -11.79 0.92 7.68
C ALA A 28 -11.14 1.15 6.29
N ALA A 29 -10.20 2.08 6.16
CA ALA A 29 -9.55 2.34 4.88
C ALA A 29 -8.72 1.13 4.43
N LYS A 30 -8.73 0.86 3.13
CA LYS A 30 -7.83 -0.12 2.52
C LYS A 30 -6.51 0.54 2.18
N ILE A 31 -5.41 -0.02 2.67
CA ILE A 31 -4.06 0.51 2.51
C ILE A 31 -3.32 -0.31 1.47
N VAL A 32 -2.94 0.33 0.36
CA VAL A 32 -2.27 -0.32 -0.77
C VAL A 32 -0.94 0.35 -1.04
N PHE A 33 0.10 -0.46 -1.22
CA PHE A 33 1.43 0.03 -1.61
C PHE A 33 1.68 -0.27 -3.09
N GLY A 34 2.45 0.58 -3.76
CA GLY A 34 2.87 0.40 -5.14
C GLY A 34 4.23 1.04 -5.41
N GLY A 35 4.66 1.04 -6.67
CA GLY A 35 5.97 1.56 -7.08
C GLY A 35 7.09 0.53 -6.98
N VAL A 36 8.28 0.90 -7.47
CA VAL A 36 9.41 -0.03 -7.62
C VAL A 36 9.88 -0.62 -6.29
N GLY A 37 9.87 0.16 -5.21
CA GLY A 37 10.25 -0.30 -3.88
C GLY A 37 9.29 -1.35 -3.34
N ALA A 38 7.99 -1.12 -3.48
CA ALA A 38 6.98 -2.10 -3.08
C ALA A 38 7.00 -3.34 -3.98
N THR A 39 7.20 -3.16 -5.29
CA THR A 39 7.26 -4.27 -6.26
C THR A 39 8.44 -5.20 -5.97
N CYS A 40 9.62 -4.68 -5.67
CA CYS A 40 10.80 -5.51 -5.41
C CYS A 40 10.74 -6.24 -4.04
N LEU A 41 10.03 -5.69 -3.05
CA LEU A 41 10.01 -6.19 -1.67
C LEU A 41 8.63 -6.67 -1.22
N TRP A 42 7.73 -6.95 -2.17
CA TRP A 42 6.29 -7.11 -1.87
C TRP A 42 6.02 -8.14 -0.78
N ARG A 43 6.71 -9.29 -0.82
CA ARG A 43 6.52 -10.36 0.15
C ARG A 43 6.95 -9.94 1.55
N HIS A 44 8.14 -9.34 1.65
CA HIS A 44 8.66 -8.84 2.93
C HIS A 44 7.74 -7.78 3.53
N LEU A 45 7.24 -6.85 2.70
CA LEU A 45 6.33 -5.81 3.17
C LEU A 45 5.02 -6.39 3.72
N LEU A 46 4.39 -7.34 3.01
CA LEU A 46 3.16 -7.97 3.48
C LEU A 46 3.37 -8.85 4.73
N GLU A 47 4.50 -9.53 4.83
CA GLU A 47 4.80 -10.42 5.97
C GLU A 47 5.15 -9.63 7.25
N GLN A 48 5.80 -8.47 7.12
CA GLN A 48 6.31 -7.70 8.27
C GLN A 48 5.40 -6.53 8.68
N HIS A 49 4.52 -6.07 7.80
CA HIS A 49 3.69 -4.87 8.03
C HIS A 49 2.21 -5.18 7.81
N PRO A 50 1.50 -5.68 8.84
CA PRO A 50 0.09 -6.07 8.74
C PRO A 50 -0.87 -4.90 8.48
N GLU A 51 -0.41 -3.65 8.59
CA GLU A 51 -1.16 -2.48 8.20
C GLU A 51 -1.40 -2.37 6.68
N ILE A 52 -0.59 -3.07 5.86
CA ILE A 52 -0.67 -3.08 4.40
C ILE A 52 -1.63 -4.17 3.94
N ASP A 53 -2.75 -3.79 3.32
CA ASP A 53 -3.77 -4.74 2.83
C ASP A 53 -3.41 -5.35 1.47
N GLY A 54 -2.57 -4.68 0.68
CA GLY A 54 -2.19 -5.18 -0.64
C GLY A 54 -1.05 -4.40 -1.28
N ILE A 55 -0.44 -5.02 -2.30
CA ILE A 55 0.63 -4.42 -3.09
C ILE A 55 0.29 -4.53 -4.59
N VAL A 56 0.37 -3.39 -5.27
CA VAL A 56 0.27 -3.29 -6.72
C VAL A 56 1.68 -3.45 -7.30
N LEU A 57 1.88 -4.52 -8.06
CA LEU A 57 3.16 -4.83 -8.71
C LEU A 57 3.22 -4.19 -10.09
N GLY A 58 4.36 -3.57 -10.41
CA GLY A 58 4.56 -2.92 -11.71
C GLY A 58 3.64 -1.71 -11.90
N GLU A 59 3.08 -1.57 -13.10
CA GLU A 59 2.20 -0.47 -13.48
C GLU A 59 0.82 -0.60 -12.82
N GLY A 60 0.34 0.50 -12.23
CA GLY A 60 -0.78 0.48 -11.29
C GLY A 60 -2.07 1.13 -11.77
N GLU A 61 -2.10 1.77 -12.94
CA GLU A 61 -3.20 2.64 -13.37
C GLU A 61 -4.53 1.88 -13.48
N ARG A 62 -4.49 0.66 -14.02
CA ARG A 62 -5.68 -0.20 -14.12
C ARG A 62 -5.94 -0.96 -12.83
N THR A 63 -4.88 -1.47 -12.21
CA THR A 63 -5.00 -2.31 -11.00
C THR A 63 -5.59 -1.53 -9.84
N LEU A 64 -5.17 -0.27 -9.65
CA LEU A 64 -5.66 0.58 -8.57
C LEU A 64 -7.15 0.92 -8.73
N VAL A 65 -7.59 1.23 -9.96
CA VAL A 65 -9.01 1.47 -10.26
C VAL A 65 -9.83 0.21 -9.98
N ASN A 66 -9.38 -0.95 -10.48
CA ASN A 66 -10.06 -2.23 -10.23
C ASN A 66 -10.14 -2.56 -8.73
N LEU A 67 -9.11 -2.23 -7.94
CA LEU A 67 -9.11 -2.41 -6.50
C LEU A 67 -10.11 -1.47 -5.82
N ALA A 68 -10.11 -0.18 -6.20
CA ALA A 68 -11.04 0.80 -5.65
C ALA A 68 -12.51 0.42 -5.90
N GLU A 69 -12.84 -0.13 -7.07
CA GLU A 69 -14.19 -0.60 -7.40
C GLU A 69 -14.59 -1.87 -6.64
N ARG A 70 -13.64 -2.78 -6.39
CA ARG A 70 -13.92 -4.08 -5.74
C ARG A 70 -13.87 -4.04 -4.21
N TRP A 71 -13.17 -3.07 -3.66
CA TRP A 71 -13.00 -2.88 -2.22
C TRP A 71 -13.86 -1.75 -1.66
N ALA A 72 -14.68 -1.12 -2.50
CA ALA A 72 -15.82 -0.30 -2.09
C ALA A 72 -16.88 -1.16 -1.39
#